data_AF-A0A497HA90-F1
#
_entry.id   AF-A0A497HA90-F1
#
_cell.length_a   1.000
_cell.length_b   1.000
_cell.length_c   1.000
_cell.angle_alpha   90.00
_cell.angle_beta   90.00
_cell.angle_gamma   90.00
#
_symmetry.space_group_name_H-M   'P 1'
#
loop_
_entity.id
_entity.type
_entity.pdbx_description
1 polymer ?
#
loop_
_entity_poly.entity_id
_entity_poly.type
_entity_poly.pdbx_seq_one_letter_code
_entity_poly.pdbx_strand_id
1 'polypeptide(L)'
;MNRDLIYLLIFILLSSTLTVNGFSNLSSSISYPAPPSIEYLMEDTITYFSVPDNSELDITLHHIWMYGNTTFRVFNETGNVYVEIIFGNNESDITKKIFFRESGVYKMVAFGT
;
A
#
# COMPACT_ATOMS: atom_id res chain seq x y z
N MET A 1 -43.26 -13.11 -51.61
CA MET A 1 -42.91 -12.68 -50.23
C MET A 1 -41.58 -13.34 -49.90
N ASN A 2 -40.47 -12.61 -50.14
CA ASN A 2 -39.59 -12.01 -49.11
C ASN A 2 -38.70 -13.10 -48.46
N ARG A 3 -37.41 -13.26 -48.79
CA ARG A 3 -36.34 -12.36 -48.30
C ARG A 3 -34.92 -12.62 -48.88
N ASP A 4 -34.76 -13.24 -50.05
CA ASP A 4 -33.42 -13.71 -50.52
C ASP A 4 -32.58 -12.68 -51.30
N LEU A 5 -32.74 -11.39 -50.97
CA LEU A 5 -32.07 -10.26 -51.64
C LEU A 5 -30.89 -9.67 -50.85
N ILE A 6 -30.31 -10.44 -49.93
CA ILE A 6 -29.10 -10.07 -49.17
C ILE A 6 -28.02 -11.14 -49.38
N TYR A 7 -27.85 -11.58 -50.63
CA TYR A 7 -26.72 -12.40 -51.07
C TYR A 7 -25.80 -11.69 -52.06
N LEU A 8 -25.98 -10.38 -52.27
CA LEU A 8 -25.33 -9.68 -53.38
C LEU A 8 -24.75 -8.32 -52.99
N LEU A 9 -24.03 -8.22 -51.87
CA LEU A 9 -23.05 -7.15 -51.62
C LEU A 9 -22.39 -7.33 -50.26
N ILE A 10 -21.45 -8.27 -50.17
CA ILE A 10 -20.18 -8.24 -49.39
C ILE A 10 -19.51 -9.58 -49.74
N PHE A 11 -19.09 -9.67 -51.00
CA PHE A 11 -18.29 -10.76 -51.54
C PHE A 11 -17.05 -10.11 -52.13
N ILE A 12 -16.26 -9.42 -51.29
CA ILE A 12 -14.98 -8.79 -51.64
C ILE A 12 -14.27 -8.42 -50.33
N LEU A 13 -13.03 -8.94 -50.17
CA LEU A 13 -11.98 -8.57 -49.19
C LEU A 13 -12.29 -9.02 -47.74
N LEU A 14 -11.48 -9.81 -47.03
CA LEU A 14 -10.02 -9.83 -47.01
C LEU A 14 -9.57 -11.16 -46.37
N SER A 15 -8.77 -11.91 -47.11
CA SER A 15 -7.88 -12.94 -46.61
C SER A 15 -6.80 -12.29 -45.74
N SER A 16 -6.75 -12.63 -44.44
CA SER A 16 -5.55 -12.42 -43.63
C SER A 16 -5.43 -13.54 -42.59
N THR A 17 -4.70 -14.57 -43.01
CA THR A 17 -3.68 -15.30 -42.25
C THR A 17 -3.87 -15.48 -40.75
N LEU A 18 -4.09 -16.75 -40.40
CA LEU A 18 -3.66 -17.41 -39.18
C LEU A 18 -2.25 -16.95 -38.74
N THR A 19 -2.13 -16.33 -37.58
CA THR A 19 -0.87 -16.24 -36.83
C THR A 19 -1.06 -16.87 -35.46
N VAL A 20 -0.59 -18.10 -35.33
CA VAL A 20 -0.15 -18.65 -34.04
C VAL A 20 1.21 -18.02 -33.76
N ASN A 21 1.30 -17.21 -32.71
CA ASN A 21 2.46 -17.13 -31.81
C ASN A 21 2.27 -16.01 -30.80
N GLY A 22 2.22 -16.39 -29.53
CA GLY A 22 2.25 -15.47 -28.40
C GLY A 22 1.53 -16.04 -27.19
N PHE A 23 2.18 -16.98 -26.50
CA PHE A 23 1.97 -17.10 -25.05
C PHE A 23 2.30 -15.72 -24.45
N SER A 24 1.29 -14.87 -24.26
CA SER A 24 1.40 -13.79 -23.32
C SER A 24 1.29 -14.42 -21.94
N ASN A 25 2.45 -14.69 -21.33
CA ASN A 25 2.54 -14.71 -19.89
C ASN A 25 2.08 -13.31 -19.41
N LEU A 26 0.77 -13.14 -19.21
CA LEU A 26 0.27 -12.11 -18.30
C LEU A 26 0.79 -12.52 -16.93
N SER A 27 2.02 -12.12 -16.59
CA SER A 27 2.34 -11.92 -15.19
C SER A 27 1.42 -10.78 -14.74
N SER A 28 0.27 -11.12 -14.16
CA SER A 28 -0.47 -10.18 -13.35
C SER A 28 0.51 -9.72 -12.27
N SER A 29 1.09 -8.53 -12.42
CA SER A 29 1.80 -7.89 -11.32
C SER A 29 0.74 -7.69 -10.24
N ILE A 30 0.80 -8.52 -9.20
CA ILE A 30 -0.01 -8.35 -8.01
C ILE A 30 0.41 -6.98 -7.44
N SER A 31 -0.43 -5.98 -7.63
CA SER A 31 -0.22 -4.66 -7.06
C SER A 31 -0.60 -4.73 -5.60
N TYR A 32 0.39 -4.89 -4.73
CA TYR A 32 0.17 -4.73 -3.29
C TYR A 32 -0.08 -3.24 -3.01
N PRO A 33 -1.10 -2.90 -2.20
CA PRO A 33 -1.29 -1.52 -1.80
C PRO A 33 -0.01 -1.05 -1.11
N ALA A 34 0.44 0.15 -1.47
CA ALA A 34 1.54 0.77 -0.75
C ALA A 34 1.17 0.84 0.74
N PRO A 35 2.11 0.54 1.63
CA PRO A 35 1.90 0.71 3.06
C PRO A 35 1.50 2.18 3.32
N PRO A 36 0.58 2.42 4.26
CA PRO A 36 0.14 3.78 4.55
C PRO A 36 1.32 4.61 5.06
N SER A 37 1.48 5.86 4.61
CA SER A 37 2.40 6.81 5.24
C SER A 37 1.64 7.64 6.26
N ILE A 38 2.18 7.82 7.46
CA ILE A 38 1.53 8.61 8.51
C ILE A 38 2.46 9.76 8.94
N GLU A 39 1.97 11.00 8.78
CA GLU A 39 2.63 12.22 9.22
C GLU A 39 2.02 12.69 10.55
N TYR A 40 2.85 13.09 11.51
CA TYR A 40 2.43 13.39 12.89
C TYR A 40 2.72 14.83 13.33
N LEU A 41 1.72 15.44 13.99
CA LEU A 41 1.80 16.65 14.80
C LEU A 41 1.35 16.28 16.23
N MET A 42 2.08 16.70 17.26
CA MET A 42 1.98 16.18 18.65
C MET A 42 0.62 16.38 19.37
N GLU A 43 -0.39 15.59 19.03
CA GLU A 43 -1.47 15.21 19.95
C GLU A 43 -1.42 13.70 20.16
N ASP A 44 -1.78 13.21 21.37
CA ASP A 44 -1.84 11.77 21.68
C ASP A 44 -2.79 11.09 20.69
N THR A 45 -2.21 10.51 19.64
CA THR A 45 -2.96 10.05 18.48
C THR A 45 -2.93 8.54 18.45
N ILE A 46 -4.13 7.97 18.31
CA ILE A 46 -4.32 6.54 18.09
C ILE A 46 -4.72 6.35 16.64
N THR A 47 -3.90 5.60 15.90
CA THR A 47 -4.17 5.26 14.49
C THR A 47 -4.27 3.75 14.34
N TYR A 48 -5.31 3.29 13.62
CA TYR A 48 -5.46 1.89 13.21
C TYR A 48 -5.19 1.79 11.71
N PHE A 49 -4.44 0.77 11.30
CA PHE A 49 -4.11 0.56 9.89
C PHE A 49 -3.92 -0.91 9.56
N SER A 50 -4.23 -1.27 8.32
CA SER A 50 -4.03 -2.62 7.78
C SER A 50 -2.70 -2.69 7.04
N VAL A 51 -1.98 -3.78 7.25
CA VAL A 51 -0.66 -4.02 6.69
C VAL A 51 -0.65 -5.35 5.91
N PRO A 52 -0.10 -5.41 4.68
CA PRO A 52 0.11 -6.67 3.95
C PRO A 52 1.27 -7.51 4.52
N ASP A 53 1.33 -8.80 4.16
CA ASP A 53 2.46 -9.67 4.49
C ASP A 53 3.76 -9.13 3.90
N ASN A 54 4.86 -9.24 4.64
CA ASN A 54 6.21 -8.85 4.22
C ASN A 54 6.31 -7.40 3.69
N SER A 55 5.74 -6.45 4.42
CA SER A 55 5.71 -5.04 4.03
C SER A 55 6.40 -4.12 5.05
N GLU A 56 6.61 -2.86 4.68
CA GLU A 56 7.38 -1.88 5.47
C GLU A 56 6.56 -0.61 5.71
N LEU A 57 6.45 -0.12 6.94
CA LEU A 57 5.85 1.18 7.26
C LEU A 57 6.94 2.21 7.48
N ASP A 58 6.83 3.33 6.77
CA ASP A 58 7.66 4.51 7.01
C ASP A 58 6.93 5.48 7.95
N ILE A 59 7.61 5.85 9.03
CA ILE A 59 7.13 6.84 10.01
C ILE A 59 8.07 8.03 9.98
N THR A 60 7.53 9.20 9.65
CA THR A 60 8.26 10.47 9.69
C THR A 60 7.68 11.36 10.77
N LEU A 61 8.54 11.80 11.69
CA LEU A 61 8.17 12.77 12.71
C LEU A 61 8.52 14.18 12.23
N HIS A 62 7.55 15.08 12.23
CA HIS A 62 7.77 16.50 11.96
C HIS A 62 7.52 17.29 13.25
N HIS A 63 8.55 17.96 13.78
CA HIS A 63 8.38 18.82 14.95
C HIS A 63 9.19 20.10 14.86
N ILE A 64 8.58 21.21 15.30
CA ILE A 64 9.23 22.52 15.24
C ILE A 64 10.05 22.78 16.51
N TRP A 65 9.54 22.33 17.68
CA TRP A 65 10.17 22.46 18.99
C TRP A 65 9.66 21.33 19.89
N MET A 66 10.54 20.44 20.38
CA MET A 66 10.16 19.38 21.31
C MET A 66 11.13 19.34 22.50
N TYR A 67 10.59 19.36 23.72
CA TYR A 67 11.39 19.33 24.95
C TYR A 67 11.74 17.89 25.41
N GLY A 68 11.10 16.87 24.83
CA GLY A 68 11.36 15.46 25.15
C GLY A 68 11.25 14.55 23.94
N ASN A 69 11.16 13.24 24.17
CA ASN A 69 11.13 12.24 23.11
C ASN A 69 9.69 11.94 22.68
N THR A 70 9.48 11.66 21.40
CA THR A 70 8.22 11.08 20.91
C THR A 70 8.39 9.57 20.81
N THR A 71 7.45 8.83 21.37
CA THR A 71 7.41 7.37 21.25
C THR A 71 6.20 6.95 20.43
N PHE A 72 6.44 6.16 19.39
CA PHE A 72 5.43 5.44 18.62
C PHE A 72 5.45 3.98 19.05
N ARG A 73 4.35 3.54 19.68
CA ARG A 73 4.18 2.14 20.08
C ARG A 73 3.13 1.49 19.20
N VAL A 74 3.54 0.44 18.49
CA VAL A 74 2.65 -0.34 17.62
C VAL A 74 2.27 -1.63 18.34
N PHE A 75 0.98 -1.94 18.32
CA PHE A 75 0.39 -3.14 18.88
C PHE A 75 -0.20 -3.98 17.75
N ASN A 76 -0.06 -5.31 17.86
CA ASN A 76 -0.71 -6.26 16.95
C ASN A 76 -2.20 -6.47 17.32
N GLU A 77 -2.90 -7.30 16.55
CA GLU A 77 -4.33 -7.60 16.74
C GLU A 77 -4.66 -8.19 18.12
N THR A 78 -3.71 -8.89 18.73
CA THR A 78 -3.86 -9.47 20.07
C THR A 78 -3.66 -8.44 21.20
N GLY A 79 -3.30 -7.19 20.86
CA GLY A 79 -3.02 -6.13 21.82
C GLY A 79 -1.62 -6.19 22.42
N ASN A 80 -0.76 -7.09 21.95
CA ASN A 80 0.64 -7.15 22.36
C ASN A 80 1.47 -6.10 21.61
N VAL A 81 2.50 -5.55 22.28
CA VAL A 81 3.44 -4.64 21.62
C VAL A 81 4.18 -5.40 20.53
N TYR A 82 4.03 -4.93 19.29
CA TYR A 82 4.75 -5.43 18.13
C TYR A 82 6.13 -4.75 18.04
N VAL A 83 6.16 -3.42 18.12
CA VAL A 83 7.40 -2.64 18.10
C VAL A 83 7.21 -1.30 18.82
N GLU A 84 8.31 -0.73 19.29
CA GLU A 84 8.39 0.63 19.81
C GLU A 84 9.49 1.39 19.08
N ILE A 85 9.16 2.59 18.61
CA ILE A 85 10.09 3.51 17.97
C ILE A 85 10.15 4.80 18.79
N ILE A 86 11.35 5.21 19.15
CA ILE A 86 11.59 6.45 19.88
C ILE A 86 12.27 7.43 18.94
N PHE A 87 11.71 8.62 18.80
CA PHE A 87 12.34 9.79 18.20
C PHE A 87 12.88 10.69 19.31
N GLY A 88 14.18 10.95 19.26
CA GLY A 88 14.82 11.90 20.14
C GLY A 88 14.31 13.32 19.92
N ASN A 89 14.43 14.17 20.93
CA ASN A 89 14.05 15.59 20.85
C ASN A 89 14.76 16.37 19.72
N ASN A 90 15.89 15.86 19.23
CA ASN A 90 16.68 16.42 18.13
C ASN A 90 16.42 15.73 16.77
N GLU A 91 15.56 14.71 16.71
CA GLU A 91 15.23 13.97 15.48
C GLU A 91 13.94 14.51 14.86
N SER A 92 13.99 15.72 14.27
CA SER A 92 12.91 16.22 13.40
C SER A 92 13.17 15.85 11.95
N ASP A 93 12.09 15.60 11.21
CA ASP A 93 12.08 15.28 9.79
C ASP A 93 12.90 14.02 9.45
N ILE A 94 13.08 13.14 10.45
CA ILE A 94 13.71 11.84 10.31
C ILE A 94 12.63 10.80 10.05
N THR A 95 12.92 9.88 9.13
CA THR A 95 12.08 8.72 8.85
C THR A 95 12.66 7.47 9.48
N LYS A 96 11.84 6.72 10.22
CA LYS A 96 12.17 5.38 10.74
C LYS A 96 11.23 4.35 10.14
N LYS A 97 11.74 3.12 9.96
CA LYS A 97 11.05 2.05 9.22
C LYS A 97 10.67 0.90 10.14
N ILE A 98 9.47 0.34 9.95
CA ILE A 98 9.01 -0.87 10.64
C ILE A 98 8.75 -1.95 9.59
N PHE A 99 9.38 -3.10 9.74
CA PHE A 99 9.09 -4.26 8.90
C PHE A 99 8.02 -5.16 9.53
N PHE A 100 7.00 -5.51 8.76
CA PHE A 100 5.90 -6.40 9.13
C PHE A 100 6.02 -7.72 8.39
N ARG A 101 6.18 -8.81 9.15
CA ARG A 101 6.26 -10.17 8.58
C ARG A 101 4.89 -10.71 8.22
N GLU A 102 3.89 -10.40 9.05
CA GLU A 102 2.53 -10.91 8.95
C GLU A 102 1.57 -9.75 8.70
N SER A 103 0.62 -10.00 7.81
CA SER A 103 -0.51 -9.13 7.54
C SER A 103 -1.44 -9.06 8.75
N GLY A 104 -2.15 -7.94 8.85
CA GLY A 104 -3.13 -7.75 9.91
C GLY A 104 -3.49 -6.29 10.12
N VAL A 105 -4.32 -6.06 11.13
CA VAL A 105 -4.70 -4.74 11.62
C VAL A 105 -3.86 -4.40 12.85
N TYR A 106 -3.12 -3.30 12.75
CA TYR A 106 -2.27 -2.82 13.81
C TYR A 106 -2.83 -1.53 14.40
N LYS A 107 -2.51 -1.30 15.67
CA LYS A 107 -2.80 -0.06 16.39
C LYS A 107 -1.50 0.63 16.71
N MET A 108 -1.33 1.88 16.31
CA MET A 108 -0.21 2.72 16.75
C MET A 108 -0.70 3.80 17.70
N VAL A 109 0.05 3.99 18.78
CA VAL A 109 -0.15 5.05 19.75
C VAL A 109 1.11 5.91 19.77
N ALA A 110 0.95 7.19 19.46
CA ALA A 110 2.01 8.19 19.60
C ALA A 110 1.83 8.94 20.91
N PHE A 111 2.89 9.08 21.71
CA PHE A 111 2.90 9.82 22.96
C PHE A 111 4.26 10.48 23.21
N GLY A 112 4.27 11.62 23.91
CA GLY A 112 5.48 12.37 24.26
C GLY A 112 5.79 12.33 25.75
N THR A 113 7.05 12.62 26.11
CA THR A 113 7.51 12.86 27.50
C THR A 113 7.88 14.32 27.72
#